data_AF-A0A923EH98-F1
#
_entry.id   AF-A0A923EH98-F1
#
_cell.length_a   1.000
_cell.length_b   1.000
_cell.length_c   1.000
_cell.angle_alpha   90.00
_cell.angle_beta   90.00
_cell.angle_gamma   90.00
#
_symmetry.space_group_name_H-M   'P 1'
#
loop_
_entity.id
_entity.type
_entity.pdbx_description
1 polymer ?
#
loop_
_entity_poly.entity_id
_entity_poly.type
_entity_poly.pdbx_seq_one_letter_code
_entity_poly.pdbx_strand_id
1 'polypeptide(L)'
;MCFFRSKRIEIKTVVSLLTFLMVSQGVAALAGSDRIFPTNKVTLYRCDKIVGVYTKEAPLPEGSIISTDGRCAVKLDDLYLVGEDQSVFSINTSGRQRNLFIKKGIVYFKTSEMRRAFSFITPNGQISVQRIRLNAASGDQSIKGYVAVTENQSELGVAEGGSMDVFTDQGLMTIQSGKKIILSQADMDIGLPDIEEPVAQQPPEPKPGMSTGKKIAYGALGVAAVAGIALGLSGGSSGGGGTVSPSSP
;
A
#
# COMPACT_ATOMS: atom_id res chain seq x y z
N MET A 1 47.60 58.27 -48.57
CA MET A 1 47.77 57.60 -47.26
C MET A 1 47.24 58.55 -46.20
N CYS A 2 46.11 58.25 -45.55
CA CYS A 2 45.74 58.82 -44.24
C CYS A 2 44.68 57.92 -43.58
N PHE A 3 44.82 57.78 -42.26
CA PHE A 3 44.55 56.59 -41.46
C PHE A 3 43.08 56.46 -40.99
N PHE A 4 42.59 55.22 -40.99
CA PHE A 4 41.30 54.81 -40.41
C PHE A 4 41.39 54.79 -38.87
N ARG A 5 40.44 55.45 -38.18
CA ARG A 5 40.39 55.58 -36.72
C ARG A 5 39.37 54.60 -36.13
N SER A 6 39.86 53.56 -35.45
CA SER A 6 39.08 52.54 -34.74
C SER A 6 38.39 53.11 -33.50
N LYS A 7 37.06 52.92 -33.37
CA LYS A 7 36.30 53.19 -32.16
C LYS A 7 36.24 51.91 -31.32
N ARG A 8 36.85 51.93 -30.13
CA ARG A 8 36.75 50.89 -29.12
C ARG A 8 35.33 50.90 -28.54
N ILE A 9 34.53 49.91 -28.91
CA ILE A 9 33.24 49.62 -28.30
C ILE A 9 33.52 48.99 -26.93
N GLU A 10 32.95 49.59 -25.88
CA GLU A 10 33.14 49.16 -24.49
C GLU A 10 32.64 47.72 -24.28
N ILE A 11 33.55 46.87 -23.81
CA ILE A 11 33.35 45.43 -23.55
C ILE A 11 32.27 45.16 -22.46
N LYS A 12 31.83 46.19 -21.73
CA LYS A 12 30.86 46.05 -20.62
C LYS A 12 29.46 45.69 -21.07
N THR A 13 29.04 46.04 -22.29
CA THR A 13 27.66 45.82 -22.75
C THR A 13 27.44 44.39 -23.26
N VAL A 14 28.50 43.66 -23.62
CA VAL A 14 28.40 42.28 -24.14
C VAL A 14 28.19 41.27 -23.00
N VAL A 15 28.74 41.54 -21.82
CA VAL A 15 28.61 40.63 -20.65
C VAL A 15 27.19 40.62 -20.07
N SER A 16 26.45 41.73 -20.16
CA SER A 16 25.08 41.82 -19.62
C SER A 16 24.02 41.14 -20.49
N LEU A 17 24.30 40.86 -21.76
CA LEU A 17 23.36 40.16 -22.65
C LEU A 17 23.49 38.63 -22.54
N LEU A 18 24.64 38.13 -22.05
CA LEU A 18 24.92 36.70 -21.95
C LEU A 18 24.33 36.07 -20.67
N THR A 19 24.12 36.85 -19.60
CA THR A 19 23.52 36.36 -18.34
C THR A 19 22.00 36.20 -18.39
N PHE A 20 21.32 36.79 -19.38
CA PHE A 20 19.86 36.64 -19.53
C PHE A 20 19.43 35.33 -20.23
N LEU A 21 20.37 34.61 -20.87
CA LEU A 21 20.08 33.35 -21.57
C LEU A 21 20.13 32.10 -20.68
N MET A 22 20.55 32.21 -19.41
CA MET A 22 20.78 31.05 -18.53
C MET A 22 19.65 30.75 -17.53
N VAL A 23 18.47 31.38 -17.66
CA VAL A 23 17.31 31.10 -16.76
C VAL A 23 16.24 30.22 -17.43
N SER A 24 16.42 29.82 -18.69
CA SER A 24 15.48 28.92 -19.39
C SER A 24 16.03 27.49 -19.51
N GLN A 25 16.52 26.92 -18.41
CA GLN A 25 16.51 25.45 -18.31
C GLN A 25 15.06 25.01 -18.04
N GLY A 26 14.23 25.11 -19.07
CA GLY A 26 12.97 24.40 -19.13
C GLY A 26 13.32 22.93 -19.00
N VAL A 27 13.03 22.37 -17.84
CA VAL A 27 13.09 20.93 -17.59
C VAL A 27 12.12 20.30 -18.59
N ALA A 28 12.65 19.90 -19.74
CA ALA A 28 12.00 18.93 -20.58
C ALA A 28 12.00 17.64 -19.77
N ALA A 29 10.98 17.48 -18.92
CA ALA A 29 10.70 16.23 -18.27
C ALA A 29 10.66 15.19 -19.39
N LEU A 30 11.60 14.24 -19.33
CA LEU A 30 11.62 13.02 -20.12
C LEU A 30 10.18 12.51 -20.16
N ALA A 31 9.53 12.66 -21.31
CA ALA A 31 8.16 12.20 -21.48
C ALA A 31 8.22 10.68 -21.52
N GLY A 32 8.17 10.05 -20.35
CA GLY A 32 7.84 8.64 -20.23
C GLY A 32 6.50 8.37 -20.90
N SER A 33 6.29 7.13 -21.34
CA SER A 33 4.98 6.63 -21.78
C SER A 33 3.88 6.76 -20.73
N ASP A 34 4.27 7.05 -19.50
CA ASP A 34 3.46 6.95 -18.32
C ASP A 34 2.63 8.22 -18.13
N ARG A 35 1.31 8.05 -18.15
CA ARG A 35 0.35 9.15 -18.19
C ARG A 35 -0.75 9.00 -17.17
N ILE A 36 -1.24 10.13 -16.70
CA ILE A 36 -2.35 10.24 -15.77
C ILE A 36 -3.53 10.93 -16.48
N PHE A 37 -4.73 10.42 -16.23
CA PHE A 37 -5.99 10.85 -16.87
C PHE A 37 -7.02 11.14 -15.77
N PRO A 38 -7.03 12.36 -15.22
CA PRO A 38 -8.08 12.80 -14.31
C PRO A 38 -9.43 12.87 -15.03
N THR A 39 -10.49 12.38 -14.38
CA THR A 39 -11.88 12.64 -14.85
C THR A 39 -12.34 14.04 -14.47
N ASN A 40 -11.89 14.53 -13.30
CA ASN A 40 -12.19 15.88 -12.83
C ASN A 40 -10.89 16.57 -12.37
N LYS A 41 -10.44 16.32 -11.14
CA LYS A 41 -9.27 17.00 -10.57
C LYS A 41 -8.38 16.05 -9.79
N VAL A 42 -7.08 16.21 -9.94
CA VAL A 42 -6.07 15.49 -9.17
C VAL A 42 -5.11 16.49 -8.58
N THR A 43 -4.90 16.41 -7.26
CA THR A 43 -3.95 17.29 -6.56
C THR A 43 -2.70 16.51 -6.21
N LEU A 44 -1.54 17.10 -6.48
CA LEU A 44 -0.24 16.49 -6.27
C LEU A 44 0.43 17.10 -5.04
N TYR A 45 0.95 16.25 -4.18
CA TYR A 45 1.66 16.66 -2.97
C TYR A 45 3.09 16.13 -2.93
N ARG A 46 4.00 16.95 -2.40
CA ARG A 46 5.33 16.54 -1.93
C ARG A 46 5.59 17.17 -0.57
N CYS A 47 5.95 16.35 0.41
CA CYS A 47 6.17 16.79 1.80
C CYS A 47 5.04 17.72 2.30
N ASP A 48 3.79 17.27 2.14
CA ASP A 48 2.55 17.96 2.52
C ASP A 48 2.27 19.30 1.82
N LYS A 49 3.08 19.69 0.83
CA LYS A 49 2.83 20.88 0.00
C LYS A 49 2.23 20.49 -1.33
N ILE A 50 1.25 21.27 -1.78
CA ILE A 50 0.70 21.14 -3.14
C ILE A 50 1.78 21.58 -4.13
N VAL A 51 2.15 20.68 -5.04
CA VAL A 51 3.15 20.93 -6.10
C VAL A 51 2.52 21.04 -7.48
N GLY A 52 1.24 20.67 -7.62
CA GLY A 52 0.54 20.77 -8.88
C GLY A 52 -0.91 20.29 -8.78
N VAL A 53 -1.69 20.65 -9.79
CA VAL A 53 -3.08 20.19 -9.96
C VAL A 53 -3.26 19.83 -11.42
N TYR A 54 -3.78 18.63 -11.68
CA TYR A 54 -4.09 18.15 -13.01
C TYR A 54 -5.60 18.02 -13.17
N THR A 55 -6.13 18.61 -14.25
CA THR A 55 -7.55 18.51 -14.64
C THR A 55 -7.74 17.88 -16.02
N LYS A 56 -6.62 17.54 -16.67
CA LYS A 56 -6.55 16.91 -17.99
C LYS A 56 -5.38 15.94 -18.00
N GLU A 57 -5.28 15.19 -19.08
CA GLU A 57 -4.15 14.29 -19.33
C GLU A 57 -2.81 15.00 -19.13
N ALA A 58 -1.91 14.36 -18.38
CA ALA A 58 -0.59 14.89 -18.06
C ALA A 58 0.44 13.75 -17.90
N PRO A 59 1.74 14.05 -17.90
CA PRO A 59 2.78 13.09 -17.52
C PRO A 59 2.58 12.60 -16.07
N LEU A 60 2.91 11.33 -15.82
CA LEU A 60 2.84 10.75 -14.47
C LEU A 60 3.81 11.50 -13.51
N PRO A 61 3.32 12.04 -12.38
CA PRO A 61 4.16 12.74 -11.42
C PRO A 61 4.79 11.74 -10.44
N GLU A 62 5.79 11.00 -10.90
CA GLU A 62 6.46 9.98 -10.10
C GLU A 62 6.93 10.49 -8.74
N GLY A 63 6.77 9.63 -7.72
CA GLY A 63 7.15 9.92 -6.34
C GLY A 63 6.30 10.99 -5.64
N SER A 64 5.32 11.59 -6.31
CA SER A 64 4.40 12.55 -5.70
C SER A 64 3.15 11.84 -5.21
N ILE A 65 2.56 12.32 -4.11
CA ILE A 65 1.27 11.82 -3.63
C ILE A 65 0.17 12.40 -4.50
N ILE A 66 -0.68 11.54 -5.03
CA ILE A 66 -1.81 11.81 -5.89
C ILE A 66 -3.06 11.71 -5.02
N SER A 67 -3.81 12.81 -4.89
CA SER A 67 -5.13 12.84 -4.27
C SER A 67 -6.18 13.09 -5.33
N THR A 68 -7.16 12.19 -5.44
CA THR A 68 -8.19 12.22 -6.48
C THR A 68 -9.46 12.93 -6.00
N ASP A 69 -9.99 13.80 -6.86
CA ASP A 69 -11.33 14.38 -6.80
C ASP A 69 -12.02 13.96 -8.11
N GLY A 70 -12.89 12.96 -8.00
CA GLY A 70 -13.34 12.09 -9.07
C GLY A 70 -12.37 10.94 -9.37
N ARG A 71 -12.68 10.15 -10.40
CA ARG A 71 -11.82 9.03 -10.82
C ARG A 71 -10.57 9.51 -11.52
N CYS A 72 -9.48 8.77 -11.35
CA CYS A 72 -8.23 9.03 -12.03
C CYS A 72 -7.63 7.73 -12.59
N ALA A 73 -7.49 7.65 -13.90
CA ALA A 73 -6.76 6.56 -14.52
C ALA A 73 -5.27 6.89 -14.63
N VAL A 74 -4.43 5.87 -14.46
CA VAL A 74 -2.99 5.94 -14.73
C VAL A 74 -2.64 4.82 -15.68
N LYS A 75 -2.00 5.18 -16.79
CA LYS A 75 -1.50 4.23 -17.77
C LYS A 75 0.01 4.14 -17.66
N LEU A 76 0.50 2.95 -17.38
CA LEU A 76 1.90 2.56 -17.49
C LEU A 76 2.05 1.60 -18.68
N ASP A 77 3.29 1.26 -19.01
CA ASP A 77 3.67 0.29 -20.05
C ASP A 77 3.00 -1.10 -19.97
N ASP A 78 2.88 -1.69 -18.77
CA ASP A 78 2.30 -3.05 -18.55
C ASP A 78 1.19 -3.09 -17.48
N LEU A 79 0.81 -1.93 -16.94
CA LEU A 79 -0.08 -1.81 -15.80
C LEU A 79 -1.00 -0.60 -15.99
N TYR A 80 -2.29 -0.84 -15.88
CA TYR A 80 -3.29 0.20 -15.88
C TYR A 80 -3.92 0.27 -14.50
N LEU A 81 -3.99 1.48 -13.94
CA LEU A 81 -4.54 1.73 -12.61
C LEU A 81 -5.73 2.69 -12.72
N VAL A 82 -6.71 2.53 -11.84
CA VAL A 82 -7.81 3.49 -11.68
C VAL A 82 -8.02 3.73 -10.20
N GLY A 83 -7.66 4.93 -9.73
CA GLY A 83 -8.05 5.39 -8.41
C GLY A 83 -9.50 5.87 -8.44
N GLU A 84 -10.31 5.38 -7.50
CA GLU A 84 -11.65 5.91 -7.25
C GLU A 84 -11.60 7.32 -6.64
N ASP A 85 -12.76 7.96 -6.56
CA ASP A 85 -12.88 9.25 -5.88
C ASP A 85 -12.31 9.19 -4.45
N GLN A 86 -11.69 10.28 -4.01
CA GLN A 86 -11.06 10.45 -2.69
C GLN A 86 -9.92 9.46 -2.37
N SER A 87 -9.36 8.81 -3.38
CA SER A 87 -8.21 7.94 -3.22
C SER A 87 -6.92 8.75 -3.10
N VAL A 88 -6.04 8.32 -2.20
CA VAL A 88 -4.74 8.94 -1.97
C VAL A 88 -3.66 7.87 -2.14
N PHE A 89 -2.86 8.00 -3.19
CA PHE A 89 -1.84 7.02 -3.55
C PHE A 89 -0.63 7.67 -4.20
N SER A 90 0.48 6.94 -4.33
CA SER A 90 1.63 7.37 -5.11
C SER A 90 2.23 6.20 -5.85
N ILE A 91 2.89 6.50 -6.97
CA ILE A 91 3.53 5.50 -7.81
C ILE A 91 5.01 5.85 -7.89
N ASN A 92 5.83 4.86 -7.59
CA ASN A 92 7.27 4.92 -7.81
C ASN A 92 7.68 3.80 -8.76
N THR A 93 8.16 4.18 -9.93
CA THR A 93 8.64 3.27 -10.98
C THR A 93 10.17 3.18 -11.02
N SER A 94 10.87 3.95 -10.16
CA SER A 94 12.32 3.96 -10.10
C SER A 94 12.86 2.65 -9.53
N GLY A 95 13.78 2.02 -10.27
CA GLY A 95 14.40 0.75 -9.89
C GLY A 95 13.80 -0.47 -10.59
N ARG A 96 14.07 -1.66 -10.02
CA ARG A 96 13.68 -2.96 -10.63
C ARG A 96 12.26 -3.39 -10.27
N GLN A 97 11.67 -2.77 -9.26
CA GLN A 97 10.33 -3.07 -8.76
C GLN A 97 9.52 -1.77 -8.72
N ARG A 98 8.25 -1.83 -9.13
CA ARG A 98 7.33 -0.71 -8.97
C ARG A 98 6.65 -0.79 -7.62
N ASN A 99 6.59 0.34 -6.94
CA ASN A 99 5.92 0.43 -5.66
C ASN A 99 4.69 1.31 -5.82
N LEU A 100 3.52 0.72 -5.57
CA LEU A 100 2.25 1.45 -5.46
C LEU A 100 1.98 1.65 -3.98
N PHE A 101 2.04 2.89 -3.51
CA PHE A 101 1.69 3.24 -2.14
C PHE A 101 0.24 3.68 -2.12
N ILE A 102 -0.63 3.03 -1.35
CA ILE A 102 -2.03 3.41 -1.19
C ILE A 102 -2.23 3.80 0.27
N LYS A 103 -2.47 5.09 0.52
CA LYS A 103 -2.72 5.61 1.86
C LYS A 103 -4.19 5.46 2.25
N LYS A 104 -5.10 5.67 1.31
CA LYS A 104 -6.55 5.63 1.51
C LYS A 104 -7.28 5.43 0.17
N GLY A 105 -8.45 4.80 0.22
CA GLY A 105 -9.36 4.68 -0.92
C GLY A 105 -9.18 3.38 -1.68
N ILE A 106 -9.67 3.34 -2.92
CA ILE A 106 -9.68 2.12 -3.74
C ILE A 106 -8.92 2.39 -5.04
N VAL A 107 -7.94 1.55 -5.33
CA VAL A 107 -7.22 1.57 -6.60
C VAL A 107 -7.44 0.24 -7.30
N TYR A 108 -8.14 0.28 -8.43
CA TYR A 108 -8.25 -0.86 -9.34
C TYR A 108 -6.99 -0.96 -10.18
N PHE A 109 -6.63 -2.18 -10.55
CA PHE A 109 -5.54 -2.44 -11.48
C PHE A 109 -5.93 -3.47 -12.54
N LYS A 110 -5.33 -3.33 -13.71
CA LYS A 110 -5.40 -4.28 -14.81
C LYS A 110 -4.01 -4.50 -15.39
N THR A 111 -3.63 -5.75 -15.58
CA THR A 111 -2.35 -6.11 -16.23
C THR A 111 -2.45 -7.43 -16.97
N SER A 112 -1.79 -7.53 -18.11
CA SER A 112 -1.70 -8.75 -18.91
C SER A 112 -0.46 -9.58 -18.61
N GLU A 113 0.59 -8.94 -18.09
CA GLU A 113 1.87 -9.58 -17.83
C GLU A 113 2.67 -8.75 -16.83
N MET A 114 3.54 -9.43 -16.07
CA MET A 114 4.47 -8.75 -15.18
C MET A 114 5.82 -8.58 -15.88
N ARG A 115 6.05 -7.42 -16.53
CA ARG A 115 7.40 -7.12 -17.04
C ARG A 115 8.34 -6.68 -15.92
N ARG A 116 7.77 -6.00 -14.92
CA ARG A 116 8.44 -5.61 -13.69
C ARG A 116 7.68 -6.17 -12.49
N ALA A 117 8.40 -6.60 -11.47
CA ALA A 117 7.76 -6.90 -10.19
C ALA A 117 7.08 -5.63 -9.66
N PHE A 118 5.96 -5.78 -8.97
CA PHE A 118 5.35 -4.66 -8.27
C PHE A 118 4.82 -5.07 -6.90
N SER A 119 4.83 -4.12 -5.97
CA SER A 119 4.25 -4.27 -4.64
C SER A 119 3.22 -3.21 -4.37
N PHE A 120 2.28 -3.59 -3.51
CA PHE A 120 1.32 -2.70 -2.89
C PHE A 120 1.79 -2.43 -1.46
N ILE A 121 1.94 -1.15 -1.13
CA ILE A 121 2.34 -0.70 0.20
C ILE A 121 1.18 0.08 0.78
N THR A 122 0.69 -0.39 1.93
CA THR A 122 -0.46 0.15 2.63
C THR A 122 -0.10 0.43 4.09
N PRO A 123 -0.88 1.22 4.83
CA PRO A 123 -0.69 1.40 6.28
C PRO A 123 -0.76 0.10 7.09
N ASN A 124 -1.39 -0.95 6.56
CA ASN A 124 -1.54 -2.24 7.23
C ASN A 124 -0.48 -3.27 6.81
N GLY A 125 0.43 -2.92 5.89
CA GLY A 125 1.49 -3.83 5.46
C GLY A 125 1.82 -3.71 3.97
N GLN A 126 2.78 -4.54 3.56
CA GLN A 126 3.25 -4.62 2.18
C GLN A 126 2.91 -5.98 1.57
N ILE A 127 2.46 -5.96 0.32
CA ILE A 127 2.18 -7.15 -0.48
C ILE A 127 3.04 -7.09 -1.73
N SER A 128 3.90 -8.09 -1.93
CA SER A 128 4.72 -8.20 -3.13
C SER A 128 4.10 -9.21 -4.09
N VAL A 129 3.84 -8.81 -5.33
CA VAL A 129 3.32 -9.73 -6.34
C VAL A 129 4.48 -10.56 -6.90
N GLN A 130 4.36 -11.88 -6.82
CA GLN A 130 5.39 -12.80 -7.29
C GLN A 130 5.08 -13.35 -8.69
N ARG A 131 3.80 -13.62 -8.96
CA ARG A 131 3.36 -14.20 -10.22
C ARG A 131 1.90 -13.90 -10.49
N ILE A 132 1.57 -13.69 -11.75
CA ILE A 132 0.19 -13.62 -12.25
C ILE A 132 -0.05 -14.85 -13.13
N ARG A 133 -1.17 -15.53 -12.92
CA ARG A 133 -1.60 -16.67 -13.72
C ARG A 133 -2.91 -16.30 -14.39
N LEU A 134 -2.87 -16.07 -15.70
CA LEU A 134 -4.06 -15.70 -16.46
C LEU A 134 -4.94 -16.91 -16.71
N ASN A 135 -6.26 -16.69 -16.68
CA ASN A 135 -7.21 -17.69 -17.13
C ASN A 135 -7.44 -17.54 -18.65
N ALA A 136 -6.98 -18.52 -19.42
CA ALA A 136 -7.13 -18.55 -20.88
C ALA A 136 -8.59 -18.59 -21.36
N ALA A 137 -9.53 -19.02 -20.51
CA ALA A 137 -10.95 -19.01 -20.81
C ALA A 137 -11.63 -17.65 -20.55
N SER A 138 -10.93 -16.68 -19.97
CA SER A 138 -11.46 -15.32 -19.82
C SER A 138 -11.32 -14.56 -21.14
N GLY A 139 -12.36 -13.81 -21.53
CA GLY A 139 -12.41 -13.09 -22.80
C GLY A 139 -11.41 -11.92 -22.93
N ASP A 140 -10.69 -11.61 -21.85
CA ASP A 140 -9.67 -10.57 -21.77
C ASP A 140 -8.41 -11.22 -21.19
N GLN A 141 -7.29 -11.23 -21.93
CA GLN A 141 -6.01 -11.80 -21.49
C GLN A 141 -5.32 -10.87 -20.48
N SER A 142 -5.99 -10.58 -19.38
CA SER A 142 -5.50 -9.75 -18.31
C SER A 142 -6.18 -10.10 -16.99
N ILE A 143 -5.45 -9.90 -15.90
CA ILE A 143 -6.03 -9.96 -14.57
C ILE A 143 -6.53 -8.57 -14.20
N LYS A 144 -7.70 -8.52 -13.55
CA LYS A 144 -8.24 -7.31 -12.92
C LYS A 144 -8.33 -7.54 -11.43
N GLY A 145 -7.87 -6.57 -10.67
CA GLY A 145 -7.94 -6.60 -9.22
C GLY A 145 -8.07 -5.22 -8.63
N TYR A 146 -8.05 -5.16 -7.31
CA TYR A 146 -8.15 -3.91 -6.57
C TYR A 146 -7.37 -3.99 -5.27
N VAL A 147 -6.92 -2.84 -4.81
CA VAL A 147 -6.48 -2.61 -3.44
C VAL A 147 -7.41 -1.60 -2.82
N ALA A 148 -8.01 -1.94 -1.68
CA ALA A 148 -8.87 -1.05 -0.92
C ALA A 148 -8.25 -0.80 0.46
N VAL A 149 -8.07 0.47 0.83
CA VAL A 149 -7.49 0.86 2.11
C VAL A 149 -8.50 1.72 2.87
N THR A 150 -8.85 1.24 4.05
CA THR A 150 -9.68 1.93 5.04
C THR A 150 -8.83 2.31 6.25
N GLU A 151 -9.43 2.88 7.29
CA GLU A 151 -8.70 3.26 8.51
C GLU A 151 -8.15 2.06 9.27
N ASN A 152 -8.86 0.92 9.23
CA ASN A 152 -8.56 -0.24 10.09
C ASN A 152 -7.93 -1.41 9.32
N GLN A 153 -8.17 -1.49 8.01
CA GLN A 153 -7.75 -2.64 7.21
C GLN A 153 -7.40 -2.26 5.77
N SER A 154 -6.55 -3.08 5.18
CA SER A 154 -6.25 -3.06 3.75
C SER A 154 -6.64 -4.37 3.12
N GLU A 155 -7.28 -4.32 1.95
CA GLU A 155 -7.72 -5.49 1.20
C GLU A 155 -7.05 -5.53 -0.16
N LEU A 156 -6.59 -6.71 -0.58
CA LEU A 156 -6.15 -6.97 -1.95
C LEU A 156 -7.02 -8.08 -2.53
N GLY A 157 -7.68 -7.78 -3.65
CA GLY A 157 -8.57 -8.71 -4.33
C GLY A 157 -8.23 -8.91 -5.80
N VAL A 158 -8.52 -10.11 -6.31
CA VAL A 158 -8.58 -10.39 -7.74
C VAL A 158 -10.05 -10.46 -8.12
N ALA A 159 -10.51 -9.52 -8.96
CA ALA A 159 -11.87 -9.48 -9.43
C ALA A 159 -12.11 -10.57 -10.50
N GLU A 160 -11.28 -10.60 -11.53
CA GLU A 160 -11.42 -11.53 -12.66
C GLU A 160 -10.11 -11.71 -13.43
N GLY A 161 -10.10 -12.65 -14.38
CA GLY A 161 -9.03 -12.81 -15.37
C GLY A 161 -7.88 -13.74 -14.96
N GLY A 162 -7.91 -14.31 -13.75
CA GLY A 162 -6.87 -15.25 -13.32
C GLY A 162 -6.69 -15.39 -11.81
N SER A 163 -5.45 -15.64 -11.40
CA SER A 163 -5.04 -15.66 -10.00
C SER A 163 -3.69 -14.95 -9.83
N MET A 164 -3.41 -14.52 -8.61
CA MET A 164 -2.19 -13.81 -8.25
C MET A 164 -1.50 -14.51 -7.08
N ASP A 165 -0.22 -14.86 -7.24
CA ASP A 165 0.61 -15.33 -6.14
C ASP A 165 1.31 -14.12 -5.51
N VAL A 166 1.11 -13.93 -4.21
CA VAL A 166 1.60 -12.77 -3.46
C VAL A 166 2.37 -13.19 -2.22
N PHE A 167 3.40 -12.41 -1.88
CA PHE A 167 4.12 -12.55 -0.62
C PHE A 167 3.62 -11.49 0.37
N THR A 168 3.24 -11.95 1.56
CA THR A 168 2.78 -11.17 2.70
C THR A 168 3.65 -11.48 3.92
N ASP A 169 3.36 -10.86 5.05
CA ASP A 169 3.92 -11.22 6.37
C ASP A 169 3.57 -12.67 6.76
N GLN A 170 2.41 -13.18 6.33
CA GLN A 170 1.97 -14.56 6.51
C GLN A 170 2.63 -15.55 5.51
N GLY A 171 3.51 -15.07 4.64
CA GLY A 171 4.20 -15.86 3.61
C GLY A 171 3.53 -15.81 2.24
N LEU A 172 3.79 -16.83 1.43
CA LEU A 172 3.30 -16.93 0.04
C LEU A 172 1.84 -17.40 0.02
N MET A 173 0.96 -16.62 -0.60
CA MET A 173 -0.46 -16.92 -0.75
C MET A 173 -0.89 -16.79 -2.21
N THR A 174 -1.93 -17.54 -2.62
CA THR A 174 -2.55 -17.40 -3.94
C THR A 174 -3.95 -16.82 -3.81
N ILE A 175 -4.19 -15.69 -4.48
CA ILE A 175 -5.49 -15.03 -4.56
C ILE A 175 -6.15 -15.43 -5.89
N GLN A 176 -7.23 -16.20 -5.82
CA GLN A 176 -8.00 -16.61 -7.00
C GLN A 176 -8.99 -15.52 -7.45
N SER A 177 -9.48 -15.59 -8.69
CA SER A 177 -10.58 -14.74 -9.15
C SER A 177 -11.78 -14.79 -8.21
N GLY A 178 -12.36 -13.62 -7.92
CA GLY A 178 -13.45 -13.46 -6.96
C GLY A 178 -13.03 -13.60 -5.49
N LYS A 179 -11.73 -13.74 -5.19
CA LYS A 179 -11.21 -13.84 -3.82
C LYS A 179 -10.36 -12.62 -3.46
N LYS A 180 -10.19 -12.44 -2.15
CA LYS A 180 -9.39 -11.36 -1.56
C LYS A 180 -8.64 -11.86 -0.33
N ILE A 181 -7.59 -11.13 0.03
CA ILE A 181 -6.93 -11.21 1.33
C ILE A 181 -7.12 -9.89 2.05
N ILE A 182 -7.09 -9.94 3.37
CA ILE A 182 -7.19 -8.78 4.25
C ILE A 182 -5.88 -8.72 5.04
N LEU A 183 -5.26 -7.55 5.03
CA LEU A 183 -4.18 -7.19 5.93
C LEU A 183 -4.79 -6.38 7.09
N SER A 184 -4.79 -6.97 8.28
CA SER A 184 -4.95 -6.24 9.52
C SER A 184 -3.58 -5.82 10.02
N GLN A 185 -3.48 -4.71 10.77
CA GLN A 185 -2.28 -4.51 11.57
C GLN A 185 -2.19 -5.73 12.49
N ALA A 186 -1.08 -6.46 12.42
CA ALA A 186 -0.84 -7.54 13.36
C ALA A 186 -1.08 -6.96 14.75
N ASP A 187 -2.00 -7.56 15.50
CA ASP A 187 -2.00 -7.44 16.93
C ASP A 187 -0.53 -7.66 17.35
N MET A 188 0.04 -6.68 18.03
CA MET A 188 1.20 -6.96 18.86
C MET A 188 0.69 -7.90 19.95
N ASP A 189 0.55 -9.18 19.61
CA ASP A 189 0.47 -10.26 20.55
C ASP A 189 1.87 -10.37 21.16
N ILE A 190 2.08 -9.53 22.19
CA ILE A 190 3.21 -9.66 23.09
C ILE A 190 2.94 -10.98 23.80
N GLY A 191 3.47 -12.06 23.24
CA GLY A 191 3.20 -13.44 23.66
C GLY A 191 3.08 -13.57 25.17
N LEU A 192 1.83 -13.55 25.64
CA LEU A 192 1.47 -14.21 26.88
C LEU A 192 1.26 -15.67 26.47
N PRO A 193 1.90 -16.62 27.16
CA PRO A 193 1.75 -18.02 26.82
C PRO A 193 0.27 -18.41 26.87
N ASP A 194 -0.19 -19.06 25.80
CA ASP A 194 -1.43 -19.81 25.77
C ASP A 194 -1.47 -20.69 27.01
N ILE A 195 -2.42 -20.43 27.91
CA ILE A 195 -2.77 -21.40 28.94
C ILE A 195 -3.43 -22.53 28.16
N GLU A 196 -2.66 -23.57 27.87
CA GLU A 196 -3.17 -24.86 27.42
C GLU A 196 -4.27 -25.30 28.41
N GLU A 197 -5.53 -25.20 27.99
CA GLU A 197 -6.61 -25.89 28.68
C GLU A 197 -6.35 -27.40 28.53
N PRO A 198 -6.15 -28.13 29.65
CA PRO A 198 -5.79 -29.53 29.58
C PRO A 198 -6.94 -30.35 29.00
N VAL A 199 -6.57 -31.18 28.02
CA VAL A 199 -7.38 -32.19 27.34
C VAL A 199 -8.22 -32.98 28.34
N ALA A 200 -9.53 -32.72 28.37
CA ALA A 200 -10.48 -33.61 29.02
C ALA A 200 -10.63 -34.88 28.17
N GLN A 201 -9.92 -35.93 28.57
CA GLN A 201 -10.04 -37.28 28.04
C GLN A 201 -11.52 -37.72 28.11
N GLN A 202 -12.13 -37.99 26.95
CA GLN A 202 -13.41 -38.69 26.88
C GLN A 202 -13.26 -40.09 27.47
N PRO A 203 -14.03 -40.47 28.51
CA PRO A 203 -14.05 -41.84 29.01
C PRO A 203 -14.67 -42.77 27.95
N PRO A 204 -14.13 -43.97 27.72
CA PRO A 204 -14.63 -44.89 26.70
C PRO A 204 -16.07 -45.33 26.98
N GLU A 205 -16.90 -45.33 25.93
CA GLU A 205 -18.29 -45.79 25.93
C GLU A 205 -18.43 -47.25 26.41
N PRO A 206 -19.30 -47.55 27.41
CA PRO A 206 -19.72 -48.91 27.69
C PRO A 206 -20.98 -49.28 26.89
N LYS A 207 -20.89 -50.43 26.20
CA LYS A 207 -21.99 -51.10 25.47
C LYS A 207 -23.15 -51.54 26.39
N PRO A 208 -24.36 -51.73 25.84
CA PRO A 208 -25.62 -51.73 26.59
C PRO A 208 -25.86 -53.05 27.32
N GLY A 209 -26.27 -52.99 28.58
CA GLY A 209 -26.61 -54.16 29.38
C GLY A 209 -27.34 -53.84 30.67
N MET A 210 -28.68 -53.87 30.59
CA MET A 210 -29.68 -54.22 31.61
C MET A 210 -29.49 -53.85 33.10
N SER A 211 -30.56 -53.24 33.64
CA SER A 211 -31.18 -53.55 34.94
C SER A 211 -30.93 -52.62 36.15
N THR A 212 -32.04 -51.96 36.53
CA THR A 212 -32.51 -51.65 37.89
C THR A 212 -31.96 -50.43 38.64
N GLY A 213 -32.86 -49.48 38.95
CA GLY A 213 -32.91 -48.89 40.30
C GLY A 213 -32.73 -47.37 40.48
N LYS A 214 -33.83 -46.61 40.28
CA LYS A 214 -34.42 -45.59 41.18
C LYS A 214 -33.57 -44.45 41.82
N LYS A 215 -34.18 -43.25 41.79
CA LYS A 215 -34.04 -42.00 42.63
C LYS A 215 -33.14 -40.91 42.02
N ILE A 216 -33.68 -39.80 41.49
CA ILE A 216 -34.27 -38.58 42.10
C ILE A 216 -33.31 -37.84 43.05
N ALA A 217 -32.95 -36.59 42.71
CA ALA A 217 -32.82 -35.42 43.59
C ALA A 217 -32.56 -34.16 42.71
N TYR A 218 -33.53 -33.28 42.50
CA TYR A 218 -33.75 -32.01 43.24
C TYR A 218 -32.48 -31.13 43.30
N GLY A 219 -32.43 -30.06 42.51
CA GLY A 219 -32.68 -28.70 43.00
C GLY A 219 -31.32 -28.02 43.27
N ALA A 220 -31.13 -26.73 43.38
CA ALA A 220 -31.88 -25.50 43.20
C ALA A 220 -30.85 -24.37 43.44
N LEU A 221 -31.19 -23.13 43.08
CA LEU A 221 -30.54 -21.87 43.53
C LEU A 221 -29.13 -21.61 42.96
N GLY A 222 -28.77 -20.44 42.45
CA GLY A 222 -29.32 -19.11 42.65
C GLY A 222 -28.21 -18.19 43.19
N VAL A 223 -28.13 -16.99 42.61
CA VAL A 223 -27.77 -15.71 43.26
C VAL A 223 -26.30 -15.21 43.20
N ALA A 224 -26.24 -13.97 42.69
CA ALA A 224 -25.43 -12.81 43.09
C ALA A 224 -24.07 -12.49 42.44
N ALA A 225 -24.07 -11.30 41.86
CA ALA A 225 -22.96 -10.42 41.52
C ALA A 225 -22.20 -9.92 42.74
N VAL A 226 -20.90 -9.62 42.61
CA VAL A 226 -20.20 -8.61 43.42
C VAL A 226 -18.99 -8.00 42.66
N ALA A 227 -19.05 -6.67 42.58
CA ALA A 227 -18.01 -5.62 42.68
C ALA A 227 -16.72 -5.62 41.85
N GLY A 228 -16.39 -4.40 41.44
CA GLY A 228 -15.14 -4.04 40.79
C GLY A 228 -13.95 -3.87 41.74
N ILE A 229 -12.78 -3.71 41.12
CA ILE A 229 -11.56 -3.21 41.76
C ILE A 229 -10.93 -2.19 40.82
N ALA A 230 -10.72 -0.99 41.35
CA ALA A 230 -9.88 0.06 40.79
C ALA A 230 -8.60 0.15 41.64
N LEU A 231 -7.42 -0.07 41.04
CA LEU A 231 -6.07 0.29 41.51
C LEU A 231 -5.17 0.19 40.24
N GLY A 232 -4.18 1.02 39.91
CA GLY A 232 -3.51 2.15 40.54
C GLY A 232 -2.33 2.52 39.63
N LEU A 233 -1.97 3.80 39.59
CA LEU A 233 -0.84 4.36 38.83
C LEU A 233 0.51 4.03 39.52
N SER A 234 1.45 3.47 38.78
CA SER A 234 2.92 3.52 39.02
C SER A 234 3.59 3.02 37.72
N GLY A 235 4.35 3.80 36.95
CA GLY A 235 5.65 4.37 37.32
C GLY A 235 6.76 3.43 36.82
N GLY A 236 7.51 3.82 35.78
CA GLY A 236 8.64 3.00 35.30
C GLY A 236 9.27 3.47 33.98
N SER A 237 10.22 4.39 34.10
CA SER A 237 11.12 4.88 33.04
C SER A 237 12.32 3.95 32.85
N SER A 238 12.67 3.60 31.61
CA SER A 238 13.98 3.05 31.18
C SER A 238 13.95 2.98 29.64
N GLY A 239 14.77 3.64 28.83
CA GLY A 239 16.11 4.19 29.07
C GLY A 239 17.19 3.28 28.44
N GLY A 240 17.15 3.06 27.13
CA GLY A 240 18.10 2.18 26.43
C GLY A 240 18.55 2.73 25.09
N GLY A 241 19.56 3.61 25.11
CA GLY A 241 20.28 4.06 23.92
C GLY A 241 21.38 3.06 23.56
N GLY A 242 21.29 2.49 22.35
CA GLY A 242 22.34 1.68 21.75
C GLY A 242 22.83 2.34 20.47
N THR A 243 23.94 3.05 20.56
CA THR A 243 24.72 3.56 19.43
C THR A 243 25.38 2.40 18.71
N VAL A 244 24.96 2.11 17.48
CA VAL A 244 25.73 1.27 16.54
C VAL A 244 26.43 2.19 15.54
N SER A 245 27.75 2.32 15.70
CA SER A 245 28.62 2.90 14.69
C SER A 245 28.77 1.93 13.52
N PRO A 246 28.81 2.44 12.27
CA PRO A 246 28.93 1.63 11.07
C PRO A 246 30.39 1.27 10.78
N SER A 247 30.64 0.00 10.45
CA SER A 247 31.87 -0.43 9.81
C SER A 247 31.62 -0.49 8.30
N SER A 248 32.38 0.29 7.55
CA SER A 248 32.62 0.13 6.10
C SER A 248 33.95 0.80 5.77
N PRO A 249 34.65 0.43 4.68
CA PRO A 249 34.55 -0.78 3.86
C PRO A 249 35.65 -1.82 4.17
#